data_AF-A0A6B3F1F0-F1
#
_entry.id   AF-A0A6B3F1F0-F1
#
_cell.length_a   1.000
_cell.length_b   1.000
_cell.length_c   1.000
_cell.angle_alpha   90.00
_cell.angle_beta   90.00
_cell.angle_gamma   90.00
#
_symmetry.space_group_name_H-M   'P 1'
#
loop_
_entity.id
_entity.type
_entity.pdbx_description
1 polymer ?
#
loop_
_entity_poly.entity_id
_entity_poly.type
_entity_poly.pdbx_seq_one_letter_code
_entity_poly.pdbx_strand_id
1 'polypeptide(L)'
;SSVRGIVSVSLGLVAKTLAAWGDEAQKRRWLPGLTSGRSVGCFALTEPGTGSDAGALTTRAVRDGDDWLLTGGKMFITNGTWADLALVFARSGDAPG
;
A
#
# COMPACT_ATOMS: atom_id res chain seq x y z
N SER A 1 7.03 -11.21 18.47
CA SER A 1 5.74 -10.69 18.97
C SER A 1 4.97 -10.04 17.84
N SER A 2 3.66 -10.30 17.75
CA SER A 2 2.74 -9.79 16.70
C SER A 2 2.64 -8.26 16.67
N VAL A 3 2.78 -7.60 17.84
CA VAL A 3 2.78 -6.12 17.95
C VAL A 3 3.90 -5.50 17.10
N ARG A 4 5.10 -6.10 17.12
CA ARG A 4 6.23 -5.64 16.30
C ARG A 4 5.90 -5.67 14.81
N GLY A 5 5.19 -6.71 14.35
CA GLY A 5 4.80 -6.85 12.95
C GLY A 5 3.87 -5.74 12.49
N ILE A 6 2.83 -5.45 13.27
CA ILE A 6 1.85 -4.40 12.99
C ILE A 6 2.56 -3.03 12.84
N VAL A 7 3.37 -2.67 13.84
CA VAL A 7 4.09 -1.38 13.87
C VAL A 7 5.11 -1.30 12.75
N SER A 8 5.85 -2.38 12.50
CA SER A 8 6.87 -2.45 11.44
C SER A 8 6.28 -2.19 10.06
N VAL A 9 5.12 -2.78 9.74
CA VAL A 9 4.46 -2.56 8.44
C VAL A 9 3.89 -1.15 8.36
N SER A 10 3.09 -0.76 9.36
CA SER A 10 2.38 0.53 9.34
C SER A 10 3.34 1.73 9.30
N LEU A 11 4.33 1.77 10.21
CA LEU A 11 5.26 2.90 10.26
C LEU A 11 6.42 2.73 9.28
N GLY A 12 6.98 1.53 9.20
CA GLY A 12 8.21 1.28 8.45
C GLY A 12 8.02 1.24 6.94
N LEU A 13 6.92 0.67 6.46
CA LEU A 13 6.67 0.55 5.02
C LEU A 13 5.67 1.61 4.52
N VAL A 14 4.59 1.84 5.25
CA VAL A 14 3.52 2.75 4.78
C VAL A 14 3.84 4.21 5.12
N ALA A 15 3.99 4.55 6.40
CA ALA A 15 4.19 5.94 6.80
C ALA A 15 5.50 6.54 6.24
N LYS A 16 6.59 5.76 6.20
CA LYS A 16 7.85 6.21 5.56
C LYS A 16 7.69 6.47 4.06
N THR A 17 7.02 5.58 3.33
CA THR A 17 6.79 5.77 1.89
C THR A 17 5.92 6.99 1.65
N LEU A 18 4.85 7.17 2.43
CA LEU A 18 3.99 8.34 2.33
C LEU A 18 4.74 9.64 2.66
N ALA A 19 5.58 9.64 3.68
CA ALA A 19 6.38 10.82 4.04
C ALA A 19 7.40 11.19 2.94
N ALA A 20 7.96 10.20 2.24
CA ALA A 20 8.91 10.43 1.17
C ALA A 20 8.25 10.85 -0.15
N TRP A 21 7.14 10.22 -0.54
CA TRP A 21 6.60 10.30 -1.90
C TRP A 21 5.16 10.82 -2.00
N GLY A 22 4.44 10.92 -0.89
CA GLY A 22 3.09 11.47 -0.88
C GLY A 22 3.08 12.97 -1.17
N ASP A 23 1.97 13.45 -1.69
CA ASP A 23 1.73 14.90 -1.74
C ASP A 23 1.41 15.46 -0.33
N GLU A 24 1.40 16.79 -0.22
CA GLU A 24 1.16 17.47 1.06
C GLU A 24 -0.26 17.23 1.63
N ALA A 25 -1.27 17.02 0.78
CA ALA A 25 -2.62 16.72 1.24
C ALA A 25 -2.69 15.31 1.84
N GLN A 26 -2.08 14.33 1.20
CA GLN A 26 -1.99 12.94 1.68
C GLN A 26 -1.19 12.86 2.98
N LYS A 27 -0.04 13.54 3.06
CA LYS A 27 0.80 13.59 4.27
C LYS A 27 0.02 14.16 5.46
N ARG A 28 -0.62 15.34 5.28
CA ARG A 28 -1.42 15.98 6.33
C ARG A 28 -2.59 15.11 6.79
N ARG A 29 -3.23 14.40 5.86
CA ARG A 29 -4.36 13.52 6.16
C ARG A 29 -3.95 12.30 6.98
N TRP A 30 -2.87 11.62 6.60
CA TRP A 30 -2.62 10.26 7.08
C TRP A 30 -1.47 10.14 8.09
N LEU A 31 -0.39 10.93 7.97
CA LEU A 31 0.77 10.78 8.84
C LEU A 31 0.44 10.93 10.33
N PRO A 32 -0.34 11.95 10.78
CA PRO A 32 -0.66 12.08 12.20
C PRO A 32 -1.42 10.87 12.77
N GLY A 33 -2.31 10.27 11.98
CA GLY A 33 -3.07 9.07 12.37
C GLY A 33 -2.18 7.84 12.48
N LEU A 34 -1.33 7.61 11.46
CA LEU A 34 -0.40 6.48 11.42
C LEU A 34 0.63 6.56 12.56
N THR A 35 1.26 7.72 12.78
CA THR A 35 2.32 7.87 13.79
C THR A 35 1.80 7.89 15.22
N SER A 36 0.54 8.28 15.44
CA SER A 36 -0.12 8.17 16.76
C SER A 36 -0.71 6.79 17.04
N GLY A 37 -0.76 5.90 16.04
CA GLY A 37 -1.39 4.58 16.14
C GLY A 37 -2.91 4.60 16.11
N ARG A 38 -3.55 5.76 15.85
CA ARG A 38 -5.00 5.87 15.63
C ARG A 38 -5.46 5.30 14.29
N SER A 39 -4.53 5.17 13.35
CA SER A 39 -4.77 4.51 12.06
C SER A 39 -3.68 3.48 11.80
N VAL A 40 -4.05 2.42 11.07
CA VAL A 40 -3.13 1.34 10.71
C VAL A 40 -2.97 1.26 9.20
N GLY A 41 -1.71 1.22 8.75
CA GLY A 41 -1.37 1.00 7.36
C GLY A 41 -1.12 -0.47 7.03
N CYS A 42 -1.43 -0.88 5.80
CA CYS A 42 -0.97 -2.14 5.21
C CYS A 42 -0.18 -1.91 3.91
N PHE A 43 0.68 -2.88 3.60
CA PHE A 43 1.55 -2.86 2.44
C PHE A 43 1.16 -4.01 1.50
N ALA A 44 0.54 -3.68 0.38
CA ALA A 44 -0.12 -4.62 -0.52
C ALA A 44 0.69 -4.84 -1.81
N LEU A 45 1.75 -5.64 -1.68
CA LEU A 45 2.61 -6.06 -2.78
C LEU A 45 2.20 -7.44 -3.32
N THR A 46 2.31 -8.48 -2.47
CA THR A 46 2.16 -9.89 -2.83
C THR A 46 0.80 -10.24 -3.45
N GLU A 47 0.84 -11.07 -4.49
CA GLU A 47 -0.30 -11.60 -5.24
C GLU A 47 -0.25 -13.14 -5.29
N PRO A 48 -1.37 -13.80 -5.62
CA PRO A 48 -1.33 -15.22 -5.97
C PRO A 48 -0.37 -15.47 -7.14
N GLY A 49 0.69 -16.26 -6.91
CA GLY A 49 1.70 -16.57 -7.93
C GLY A 49 2.84 -15.56 -8.09
N THR A 50 2.73 -14.36 -7.48
CA THR A 50 3.77 -13.33 -7.55
C THR A 50 4.09 -12.78 -6.16
N GLY A 51 5.30 -13.05 -5.67
CA GLY A 51 5.78 -12.59 -4.37
C GLY A 51 6.62 -11.31 -4.47
N SER A 52 7.94 -11.48 -4.38
CA SER A 52 8.92 -10.37 -4.34
C SER A 52 9.16 -9.70 -5.69
N ASP A 53 8.72 -10.32 -6.80
CA ASP A 53 8.87 -9.74 -8.14
C ASP A 53 7.74 -8.73 -8.40
N ALA A 54 8.02 -7.45 -8.14
CA ALA A 54 7.08 -6.37 -8.39
C ALA A 54 6.82 -6.11 -9.88
N GLY A 55 7.70 -6.57 -10.78
CA GLY A 55 7.52 -6.42 -12.23
C GLY A 55 6.46 -7.38 -12.80
N ALA A 56 6.33 -8.55 -12.19
CA ALA A 56 5.37 -9.59 -12.55
C ALA A 56 3.98 -9.41 -11.92
N LEU A 57 3.68 -8.26 -11.34
CA LEU A 57 2.36 -7.99 -10.76
C LEU A 57 1.28 -7.99 -11.85
N THR A 58 0.13 -8.56 -11.52
CA THR A 58 -1.06 -8.63 -12.36
C THR A 58 -2.13 -7.62 -11.95
N THR A 59 -2.10 -7.10 -10.71
CA THR A 59 -3.01 -6.01 -10.29
C THR A 59 -2.81 -4.79 -11.18
N ARG A 60 -3.90 -4.25 -11.72
CA ARG A 60 -3.91 -3.11 -12.64
C ARG A 60 -4.48 -1.87 -11.99
N ALA A 61 -3.89 -0.73 -12.31
CA ALA A 61 -4.41 0.61 -12.04
C ALA A 61 -4.66 1.30 -13.39
N VAL A 62 -5.91 1.50 -13.77
CA VAL A 62 -6.27 2.16 -15.03
C VAL A 62 -6.83 3.55 -14.72
N ARG A 63 -6.39 4.59 -15.45
CA ARG A 63 -6.93 5.94 -15.29
C ARG A 63 -8.41 5.97 -15.65
N ASP A 64 -9.23 6.57 -14.79
CA ASP A 64 -10.65 6.82 -15.02
C ASP A 64 -10.97 8.26 -14.59
N GLY A 65 -10.94 9.19 -15.55
CA GLY A 65 -11.00 10.62 -15.27
C GLY A 65 -9.84 11.08 -14.38
N ASP A 66 -10.18 11.71 -13.25
CA ASP A 66 -9.22 12.17 -12.24
C ASP A 66 -8.78 11.06 -11.26
N ASP A 67 -9.45 9.90 -11.32
CA ASP A 67 -9.26 8.77 -10.41
C ASP A 67 -8.55 7.57 -11.09
N TRP A 68 -8.44 6.47 -10.35
CA TRP A 68 -7.90 5.21 -10.80
C TRP A 68 -8.86 4.06 -10.48
N LEU A 69 -9.13 3.22 -11.47
CA LEU A 69 -9.77 1.93 -11.28
C LEU A 69 -8.70 0.87 -10.96
N LEU A 70 -8.80 0.26 -9.77
CA LEU A 70 -7.93 -0.83 -9.33
C LEU A 70 -8.62 -2.18 -9.49
N THR A 71 -8.00 -3.12 -10.21
CA THR A 71 -8.49 -4.50 -10.39
C THR A 71 -7.38 -5.51 -10.15
N GLY A 72 -7.69 -6.62 -9.47
CA GLY A 72 -6.74 -7.67 -9.14
C GLY A 72 -6.99 -8.30 -7.77
N GLY A 73 -6.01 -9.06 -7.28
CA GLY A 73 -6.09 -9.75 -6.00
C GLY A 73 -4.75 -9.74 -5.27
N LYS A 74 -4.78 -9.40 -3.97
CA LYS A 74 -3.61 -9.39 -3.09
C LYS A 74 -3.70 -10.52 -2.07
N MET A 75 -2.56 -11.06 -1.65
CA MET A 75 -2.48 -12.21 -0.74
C MET A 75 -1.44 -11.99 0.36
N PHE A 76 -1.72 -12.50 1.57
CA PHE A 76 -0.83 -12.41 2.74
C PHE A 76 -0.52 -10.98 3.21
N ILE A 77 -1.48 -10.07 3.07
CA ILE A 77 -1.29 -8.67 3.44
C ILE A 77 -1.41 -8.51 4.95
N THR A 78 -0.27 -8.29 5.61
CA THR A 78 -0.24 -7.94 7.04
C THR A 78 -1.05 -6.67 7.27
N ASN A 79 -1.91 -6.69 8.29
CA ASN A 79 -2.91 -5.67 8.61
C ASN A 79 -4.05 -5.51 7.60
N GLY A 80 -4.12 -6.30 6.51
CA GLY A 80 -5.06 -6.09 5.41
C GLY A 80 -6.53 -6.00 5.83
N THR A 81 -6.95 -6.79 6.81
CA THR A 81 -8.33 -6.79 7.33
C THR A 81 -8.68 -5.55 8.15
N TRP A 82 -7.71 -4.88 8.77
CA TRP A 82 -7.93 -3.80 9.74
C TRP A 82 -7.35 -2.45 9.31
N ALA A 83 -6.72 -2.38 8.14
CA ALA A 83 -6.02 -1.18 7.71
C ALA A 83 -7.00 -0.07 7.28
N ASP A 84 -6.75 1.15 7.73
CA ASP A 84 -7.43 2.35 7.26
C ASP A 84 -6.81 2.88 5.95
N LEU A 85 -5.54 2.55 5.70
CA LEU A 85 -4.79 2.95 4.52
C LEU A 85 -4.00 1.77 3.95
N ALA A 86 -4.17 1.51 2.65
CA ALA A 86 -3.41 0.51 1.92
C ALA A 86 -2.44 1.19 0.94
N LEU A 87 -1.15 0.85 1.03
CA LEU A 87 -0.20 1.13 -0.03
C LEU A 87 -0.22 -0.03 -1.02
N VAL A 88 -0.89 0.15 -2.15
CA VAL A 88 -1.12 -0.91 -3.15
C VAL A 88 -0.14 -0.78 -4.31
N PHE A 89 0.54 -1.88 -4.63
CA PHE A 89 1.36 -1.98 -5.84
C PHE A 89 0.50 -2.49 -6.98
N ALA A 90 0.49 -1.76 -8.10
CA ALA A 90 -0.27 -2.10 -9.28
C ALA A 90 0.45 -1.57 -10.52
N ARG A 91 0.21 -2.21 -11.68
CA ARG A 91 0.71 -1.74 -12.97
C ARG A 91 -0.21 -0.67 -13.53
N SER A 92 0.34 0.50 -13.82
CA SER A 92 -0.37 1.62 -14.46
C SER A 92 -0.26 1.65 -15.99
N GLY A 93 0.41 0.65 -16.58
CA GLY A 93 0.56 0.49 -18.02
C GLY A 93 1.18 -0.87 -18.39
N ASP A 94 1.38 -1.08 -19.69
CA ASP A 94 1.86 -2.36 -20.24
C ASP A 94 3.36 -2.42 -20.50
N ALA A 95 4.08 -1.32 -20.26
CA ALA A 95 5.54 -1.32 -20.28
C ALA A 95 6.08 -2.37 -19.30
N PRO A 96 7.08 -3.18 -19.70
CA PRO A 96 7.80 -4.06 -18.77
C PRO A 96 8.34 -3.26 -17.58
N GLY A 97 8.31 -3.88 -16.40
CA GLY A 97 8.91 -3.35 -15.17
C GLY A 97 10.41 -3.60 -15.11
#